data_AF-I4B9D1-F1
#
_entry.id   AF-I4B9D1-F1
#
_cell.length_a   1.000
_cell.length_b   1.000
_cell.length_c   1.000
_cell.angle_alpha   90.00
_cell.angle_beta   90.00
_cell.angle_gamma   90.00
#
_symmetry.space_group_name_H-M   'P 1'
#
loop_
_entity.id
_entity.type
_entity.pdbx_description
1 polymer ?
#
loop_
_entity_poly.entity_id
_entity_poly.type
_entity_poly.pdbx_seq_one_letter_code
_entity_poly.pdbx_strand_id
1 'polypeptide(L)'
;MNDRSYIPRDADTAVPRLLIPVRVLGRGFEIPIIWNIFGSHVKRLGFTRVAFGGTCMYLSLPFFVMIHVTGLMLLIQYFLNPVYALSRRAIADYVIIDRYRIAGLTFMDKVNCAFCGYANGSVHFLNCWLDEVAAAAPRITLRQKLIALPFLLMYIPVLVIAQWVTLHIIYELLVATPLGLRNLPANAARQQLDELPAYADTHSWFMRVVRFEKHFIIRLAYALSQIEAGWCPLKHLETRPGVEYPEHHRHFYQADEVELMLATIVDHGSVLPENKI
;
A
#
# COMPACT_ATOMS: atom_id res chain seq x y z
N MET A 1 -20.55 -19.94 10.71
CA MET A 1 -19.39 -20.76 10.30
C MET A 1 -19.55 -21.03 8.81
N ASN A 2 -18.83 -20.29 7.98
CA ASN A 2 -18.86 -20.48 6.54
C ASN A 2 -17.41 -20.60 6.09
N ASP A 3 -17.03 -21.82 5.75
CA ASP A 3 -15.69 -22.24 5.38
C ASP A 3 -15.41 -21.70 3.96
N ARG A 4 -14.83 -20.50 3.85
CA ARG A 4 -14.51 -19.84 2.58
C ARG A 4 -13.03 -20.03 2.32
N SER A 5 -12.68 -21.20 1.78
CA SER A 5 -11.31 -21.58 1.49
C SER A 5 -10.67 -20.66 0.44
N TYR A 6 -9.50 -20.14 0.83
CA TYR A 6 -8.50 -19.47 0.01
C TYR A 6 -8.01 -20.39 -1.14
N ILE A 7 -7.83 -19.85 -2.35
CA ILE A 7 -7.16 -20.55 -3.47
C ILE A 7 -5.71 -20.05 -3.55
N PRO A 8 -4.70 -20.87 -3.17
CA PRO A 8 -3.30 -20.51 -3.36
C PRO A 8 -2.92 -20.49 -4.85
N ARG A 9 -2.28 -19.41 -5.30
CA ARG A 9 -1.71 -19.30 -6.66
C ARG A 9 -0.19 -19.41 -6.58
N ASP A 10 0.29 -20.58 -6.19
CA ASP A 10 1.71 -20.88 -6.08
C ASP A 10 2.08 -21.81 -7.26
N ALA A 11 2.99 -21.34 -8.12
CA ALA A 11 3.72 -22.06 -9.17
C ALA A 11 2.91 -22.90 -10.20
N ASP A 12 2.99 -22.51 -11.48
CA ASP A 12 2.79 -23.38 -12.66
C ASP A 12 1.51 -24.24 -12.75
N THR A 13 0.39 -23.75 -12.21
CA THR A 13 -0.91 -24.29 -12.61
C THR A 13 -1.44 -23.46 -13.78
N ALA A 14 -1.43 -24.09 -14.96
CA ALA A 14 -2.11 -23.56 -16.14
C ALA A 14 -3.51 -23.11 -15.74
N VAL A 15 -3.76 -21.80 -15.79
CA VAL A 15 -5.08 -21.22 -15.54
C VAL A 15 -6.02 -21.93 -16.52
N PRO A 16 -6.98 -22.76 -16.05
CA PRO A 16 -8.00 -23.24 -16.95
C PRO A 16 -8.66 -21.99 -17.50
N ARG A 17 -8.64 -21.80 -18.82
CA ARG A 17 -9.49 -20.79 -19.47
C ARG A 17 -10.90 -21.04 -18.95
N LEU A 18 -11.30 -20.27 -17.95
CA LEU A 18 -12.65 -20.28 -17.43
C LEU A 18 -13.49 -19.63 -18.52
N LEU A 19 -13.93 -20.47 -19.45
CA LEU A 19 -15.16 -20.25 -20.19
C LEU A 19 -16.26 -20.17 -19.13
N ILE A 20 -16.46 -18.99 -18.55
CA ILE A 20 -17.59 -18.75 -17.67
C ILE A 20 -18.84 -18.87 -18.53
N PRO A 21 -19.77 -19.79 -18.23
CA PRO A 21 -20.94 -20.00 -19.04
C PRO A 21 -21.91 -18.83 -18.88
N VAL A 22 -22.40 -18.40 -20.03
CA VAL A 22 -23.62 -17.65 -20.25
C VAL A 22 -24.80 -18.29 -19.48
N ARG A 23 -25.66 -17.42 -18.91
CA ARG A 23 -27.00 -17.69 -18.34
C ARG A 23 -27.07 -18.37 -16.96
N VAL A 24 -27.41 -17.57 -15.96
CA VAL A 24 -28.36 -17.98 -14.92
C VAL A 24 -29.77 -17.61 -15.41
N LEU A 25 -30.64 -18.60 -15.48
CA LEU A 25 -32.03 -18.48 -15.88
C LEU A 25 -32.85 -17.67 -14.86
N GLY A 26 -33.65 -16.71 -15.34
CA GLY A 26 -34.95 -16.40 -14.74
C GLY A 26 -35.22 -14.94 -14.33
N ARG A 27 -35.75 -14.16 -15.28
CA ARG A 27 -36.49 -12.89 -15.11
C ARG A 27 -35.80 -11.72 -14.40
N GLY A 28 -35.69 -10.63 -15.14
CA GLY A 28 -35.35 -9.30 -14.63
C GLY A 28 -34.13 -8.77 -15.37
N PHE A 29 -34.20 -7.54 -15.82
CA PHE A 29 -33.10 -6.86 -16.49
C PHE A 29 -31.95 -6.66 -15.47
N GLU A 30 -31.06 -7.64 -15.36
CA GLU A 30 -29.87 -7.55 -14.50
C GLU A 30 -28.84 -6.65 -15.19
N ILE A 31 -28.70 -5.41 -14.69
CA ILE A 31 -27.51 -4.61 -14.94
C ILE A 31 -26.32 -5.47 -14.49
N PRO A 32 -25.28 -5.71 -15.31
CA PRO A 32 -24.09 -6.42 -14.84
C PRO A 32 -23.39 -5.52 -13.82
N ILE A 33 -23.72 -5.69 -12.53
CA ILE A 33 -23.15 -4.92 -11.41
C ILE A 33 -21.61 -5.09 -11.33
N ILE A 34 -21.06 -6.10 -12.03
CA ILE A 34 -19.62 -6.40 -12.12
C ILE A 34 -18.99 -5.74 -13.37
N TRP A 35 -19.25 -4.45 -13.63
CA TRP A 35 -18.63 -3.75 -14.77
C TRP A 35 -17.28 -3.11 -14.41
N ASN A 36 -17.05 -2.83 -13.13
CA ASN A 36 -15.84 -2.16 -12.64
C ASN A 36 -15.57 -2.53 -11.18
N ILE A 37 -14.41 -2.10 -10.67
CA ILE A 37 -13.95 -2.41 -9.31
C ILE A 37 -14.97 -1.94 -8.27
N PHE A 38 -15.45 -0.70 -8.41
CA PHE A 38 -16.42 -0.13 -7.48
C PHE A 38 -17.71 -0.95 -7.43
N GLY A 39 -18.24 -1.36 -8.58
CA GLY A 39 -19.43 -2.19 -8.73
C GLY A 39 -19.26 -3.57 -8.08
N SER A 40 -18.08 -4.20 -8.25
CA SER A 40 -17.75 -5.45 -7.55
C SER A 40 -17.83 -5.30 -6.03
N HIS A 41 -17.29 -4.21 -5.48
CA HIS A 41 -17.42 -3.93 -4.06
C HIS A 41 -18.86 -3.61 -3.63
N VAL A 42 -19.61 -2.85 -4.43
CA VAL A 42 -21.02 -2.54 -4.13
C VAL A 42 -21.85 -3.81 -4.08
N LYS A 43 -21.62 -4.75 -4.99
CA LYS A 43 -22.28 -6.07 -4.98
C LYS A 43 -21.97 -6.85 -3.71
N ARG A 44 -20.72 -6.80 -3.23
CA ARG A 44 -20.25 -7.54 -2.06
C ARG A 44 -20.67 -6.93 -0.72
N LEU A 45 -20.55 -5.61 -0.58
CA LEU A 45 -20.63 -4.90 0.71
C LEU A 45 -21.85 -3.96 0.81
N GLY A 46 -22.52 -3.70 -0.31
CA GLY A 46 -23.60 -2.71 -0.39
C GLY A 46 -23.09 -1.30 -0.66
N PHE A 47 -23.90 -0.51 -1.37
CA PHE A 47 -23.52 0.81 -1.87
C PHE A 47 -23.05 1.77 -0.77
N THR A 48 -23.79 1.88 0.33
CA THR A 48 -23.51 2.86 1.39
C THR A 48 -22.12 2.68 1.99
N ARG A 49 -21.72 1.43 2.27
CA ARG A 49 -20.41 1.12 2.86
C ARG A 49 -19.28 1.45 1.91
N VAL A 50 -19.44 1.11 0.64
CA VAL A 50 -18.43 1.32 -0.41
C VAL A 50 -18.29 2.79 -0.77
N ALA A 51 -19.42 3.49 -0.92
CA ALA A 51 -19.43 4.92 -1.18
C ALA A 51 -18.77 5.69 -0.03
N PHE A 52 -19.13 5.40 1.22
CA PHE A 52 -18.52 6.04 2.39
C PHE A 52 -17.03 5.71 2.51
N GLY A 53 -16.67 4.42 2.62
CA GLY A 53 -15.28 4.01 2.83
C GLY A 53 -14.38 4.39 1.65
N GLY A 54 -14.84 4.18 0.42
CA GLY A 54 -14.11 4.55 -0.79
C GLY A 54 -13.92 6.06 -0.94
N THR A 55 -14.91 6.87 -0.55
CA THR A 55 -14.74 8.34 -0.53
C THR A 55 -13.76 8.77 0.56
N CYS A 56 -13.85 8.18 1.75
CA CYS A 56 -12.94 8.47 2.86
C CYS A 56 -11.48 8.10 2.56
N MET A 57 -11.21 7.15 1.65
CA MET A 57 -9.84 6.89 1.19
C MET A 57 -9.18 8.15 0.62
N TYR A 58 -9.92 9.00 -0.09
CA TYR A 58 -9.38 10.24 -0.65
C TYR A 58 -9.05 11.29 0.41
N LEU A 59 -9.53 11.16 1.65
CA LEU A 59 -9.07 12.01 2.76
C LEU A 59 -7.59 11.78 3.11
N SER A 60 -6.99 10.69 2.63
CA SER A 60 -5.53 10.46 2.72
C SER A 60 -4.75 11.22 1.64
N LEU A 61 -5.39 11.80 0.62
CA LEU A 61 -4.71 12.58 -0.41
C LEU A 61 -3.86 13.71 0.17
N PRO A 62 -4.33 14.56 1.10
CA PRO A 62 -3.50 15.56 1.75
C PRO A 62 -2.26 14.94 2.41
N PHE A 63 -2.38 13.79 3.08
CA PHE A 63 -1.24 13.11 3.69
C PHE A 63 -0.22 12.66 2.64
N PHE A 64 -0.67 11.98 1.59
CA PHE A 64 0.22 11.55 0.49
C PHE A 64 0.78 12.74 -0.29
N VAL A 65 0.06 13.85 -0.43
CA VAL A 65 0.57 15.08 -1.03
C VAL A 65 1.64 15.72 -0.15
N MET A 66 1.40 15.81 1.16
CA MET A 66 2.35 16.34 2.14
C MET A 66 3.63 15.49 2.22
N ILE A 67 3.50 14.16 2.16
CA ILE A 67 4.63 13.23 2.10
C ILE A 67 5.33 13.25 0.75
N HIS A 68 4.59 13.23 -0.36
CA HIS A 68 5.15 12.81 -1.64
C HIS A 68 5.29 13.93 -2.66
N VAL A 69 4.50 15.00 -2.65
CA VAL A 69 4.60 15.94 -3.79
C VAL A 69 5.76 16.93 -3.67
N THR A 70 6.27 17.31 -2.49
CA THR A 70 7.39 18.29 -2.47
C THR A 70 8.21 18.40 -1.18
N GLY A 71 7.71 17.97 -0.02
CA GLY A 71 8.42 18.19 1.26
C GLY A 71 9.44 17.12 1.60
N LEU A 72 8.95 15.93 1.98
CA LEU A 72 9.79 14.90 2.60
C LEU A 72 10.71 14.18 1.61
N MET A 73 10.22 13.83 0.41
CA MET A 73 11.08 13.20 -0.60
C MET A 73 12.19 14.15 -1.09
N LEU A 74 11.90 15.44 -1.28
CA LEU A 74 12.94 16.41 -1.63
C LEU A 74 13.92 16.62 -0.47
N LEU A 75 13.42 16.73 0.77
CA LEU A 75 14.26 16.80 1.96
C LEU A 75 15.18 15.58 2.06
N ILE A 76 14.66 14.38 1.82
CA ILE A 76 15.46 13.15 1.81
C ILE A 76 16.53 13.21 0.72
N GLN A 77 16.14 13.43 -0.52
CA GLN A 77 17.02 13.29 -1.68
C GLN A 77 18.07 14.39 -1.78
N TYR A 78 17.70 15.62 -1.46
CA TYR A 78 18.53 16.80 -1.65
C TYR A 78 19.23 17.27 -0.38
N PHE A 79 18.78 16.85 0.80
CA PHE A 79 19.38 17.28 2.06
C PHE A 79 19.84 16.11 2.95
N LEU A 80 18.95 15.21 3.37
CA LEU A 80 19.32 14.13 4.30
C LEU A 80 20.31 13.15 3.67
N ASN A 81 20.14 12.78 2.40
CA ASN A 81 21.07 11.90 1.69
C ASN A 81 22.48 12.49 1.63
N PRO A 82 22.69 13.74 1.17
CA PRO A 82 24.00 14.39 1.27
C PRO A 82 24.54 14.50 2.70
N VAL A 83 23.71 14.87 3.68
CA VAL A 83 24.13 15.03 5.08
C VAL A 83 24.59 13.70 5.66
N TYR A 84 23.88 12.60 5.39
CA TYR A 84 24.21 11.26 5.87
C TYR A 84 25.18 10.49 4.96
N ALA A 85 25.64 11.10 3.86
CA ALA A 85 26.47 10.46 2.84
C ALA A 85 25.82 9.18 2.26
N LEU A 86 24.50 9.21 2.09
CA LEU A 86 23.71 8.15 1.44
C LEU A 86 23.55 8.41 -0.05
N SER A 87 23.36 7.34 -0.81
CA SER A 87 23.13 7.42 -2.24
C SER A 87 21.72 7.94 -2.55
N ARG A 88 21.58 8.73 -3.62
CA ARG A 88 20.25 9.10 -4.12
C ARG A 88 19.64 7.90 -4.83
N ARG A 89 18.36 7.70 -4.60
CA ARG A 89 17.57 6.61 -5.20
C ARG A 89 16.73 7.15 -6.35
N ALA A 90 16.58 6.42 -7.44
CA ALA A 90 15.66 6.85 -8.49
C ALA A 90 14.22 6.57 -8.04
N ILE A 91 13.42 7.62 -7.85
CA ILE A 91 12.01 7.49 -7.41
C ILE A 91 11.21 6.60 -8.38
N ALA A 92 11.57 6.64 -9.67
CA ALA A 92 10.96 5.82 -10.72
C ALA A 92 11.17 4.30 -10.56
N ASP A 93 12.07 3.86 -9.68
CA ASP A 93 12.27 2.43 -9.38
C ASP A 93 11.29 1.94 -8.29
N TYR A 94 10.65 2.87 -7.58
CA TYR A 94 9.73 2.60 -6.47
C TYR A 94 8.28 2.97 -6.82
N VAL A 95 8.09 4.10 -7.50
CA VAL A 95 6.76 4.67 -7.78
C VAL A 95 6.35 4.34 -9.21
N ILE A 96 5.67 3.21 -9.37
CA ILE A 96 5.22 2.70 -10.66
C ILE A 96 3.74 3.03 -10.88
N ILE A 97 3.47 3.86 -11.89
CA ILE A 97 2.12 4.30 -12.27
C ILE A 97 1.90 3.95 -13.74
N ASP A 98 1.44 2.74 -14.00
CA ASP A 98 1.30 2.17 -15.34
C ASP A 98 0.00 1.38 -15.54
N ARG A 99 -0.58 0.84 -14.46
CA ARG A 99 -1.82 0.05 -14.46
C ARG A 99 -3.03 0.78 -15.05
N TYR A 100 -3.02 2.12 -15.05
CA TYR A 100 -4.05 2.92 -15.72
C TYR A 100 -4.14 2.65 -17.24
N ARG A 101 -3.11 2.04 -17.83
CA ARG A 101 -3.06 1.65 -19.25
C ARG A 101 -3.74 0.31 -19.54
N ILE A 102 -4.08 -0.48 -18.51
CA ILE A 102 -4.75 -1.78 -18.68
C ILE A 102 -6.12 -1.56 -19.34
N ALA A 103 -6.41 -2.38 -20.35
CA ALA A 103 -7.68 -2.37 -21.06
C ALA A 103 -8.81 -2.92 -20.17
N GLY A 104 -10.04 -2.47 -20.39
CA GLY A 104 -11.20 -2.89 -19.58
C GLY A 104 -11.39 -2.11 -18.27
N LEU A 105 -10.45 -1.26 -17.87
CA LEU A 105 -10.62 -0.38 -16.72
C LEU A 105 -11.44 0.87 -17.07
N THR A 106 -12.38 1.24 -16.21
CA THR A 106 -13.09 2.52 -16.32
C THR A 106 -12.17 3.68 -15.95
N PHE A 107 -12.58 4.91 -16.27
CA PHE A 107 -11.81 6.11 -15.88
C PHE A 107 -11.57 6.16 -14.36
N MET A 108 -12.58 5.82 -13.56
CA MET A 108 -12.46 5.80 -12.10
C MET A 108 -11.48 4.73 -11.62
N ASP A 109 -11.51 3.53 -12.20
CA ASP A 109 -10.56 2.46 -11.89
C ASP A 109 -9.12 2.89 -12.20
N LYS A 110 -8.92 3.59 -13.32
CA LYS A 110 -7.61 4.12 -13.73
C LYS A 110 -7.07 5.14 -12.75
N VAL A 111 -7.91 6.07 -12.29
CA VAL A 111 -7.54 7.05 -11.24
C VAL A 111 -7.16 6.32 -9.94
N ASN A 112 -7.95 5.32 -9.55
CA ASN A 112 -7.67 4.54 -8.34
C ASN A 112 -6.37 3.75 -8.43
N CYS A 113 -6.10 3.07 -9.55
CA CYS A 113 -4.87 2.32 -9.71
C CYS A 113 -3.65 3.26 -9.81
N ALA A 114 -3.80 4.47 -10.34
CA ALA A 114 -2.75 5.49 -10.30
C ALA A 114 -2.46 5.97 -8.86
N PHE A 115 -3.52 6.25 -8.08
CA PHE A 115 -3.38 6.61 -6.68
C PHE A 115 -2.74 5.47 -5.86
N CYS A 116 -3.17 4.22 -6.06
CA CYS A 116 -2.59 3.06 -5.38
C CYS A 116 -1.12 2.87 -5.74
N GLY A 117 -0.74 2.97 -7.02
CA GLY A 117 0.65 2.87 -7.45
C GLY A 117 1.52 3.97 -6.83
N TYR A 118 0.99 5.20 -6.77
CA TYR A 118 1.64 6.31 -6.11
C TYR A 118 1.84 6.06 -4.61
N ALA A 119 0.75 5.82 -3.86
CA ALA A 119 0.77 5.63 -2.42
C ALA A 119 1.68 4.46 -2.00
N ASN A 120 1.53 3.28 -2.61
CA ASN A 120 2.37 2.12 -2.32
C ASN A 120 3.85 2.39 -2.64
N GLY A 121 4.14 2.96 -3.81
CA GLY A 121 5.51 3.29 -4.19
C GLY A 121 6.16 4.32 -3.26
N SER A 122 5.39 5.29 -2.77
CA SER A 122 5.85 6.27 -1.77
C SER A 122 6.39 5.58 -0.53
N VAL A 123 5.57 4.67 -0.01
CA VAL A 123 5.81 4.01 1.26
C VAL A 123 6.94 3.02 1.10
N HIS A 124 7.01 2.32 -0.03
CA HIS A 124 8.14 1.45 -0.37
C HIS A 124 9.46 2.23 -0.41
N PHE A 125 9.50 3.38 -1.10
CA PHE A 125 10.66 4.27 -1.10
C PHE A 125 11.12 4.66 0.31
N LEU A 126 10.19 5.14 1.15
CA LEU A 126 10.49 5.55 2.53
C LEU A 126 10.95 4.35 3.38
N ASN A 127 10.34 3.19 3.18
CA ASN A 127 10.67 1.95 3.86
C ASN A 127 12.12 1.54 3.61
N CYS A 128 12.53 1.49 2.34
CA CYS A 128 13.89 1.16 1.94
C CYS A 128 14.91 2.22 2.36
N TRP A 129 14.53 3.50 2.32
CA TRP A 129 15.39 4.59 2.79
C TRP A 129 15.65 4.50 4.30
N LEU A 130 14.63 4.20 5.12
CA LEU A 130 14.80 4.00 6.56
C LEU A 130 15.71 2.80 6.85
N ASP A 131 15.64 1.73 6.06
CA ASP A 131 16.53 0.57 6.20
C ASP A 131 17.99 0.94 5.95
N GLU A 132 18.26 1.77 4.94
CA GLU A 132 19.60 2.28 4.67
C GLU A 132 20.09 3.23 5.77
N VAL A 133 19.23 4.10 6.29
CA VAL A 133 19.56 4.98 7.42
C VAL A 133 19.87 4.17 8.67
N ALA A 134 19.08 3.14 8.99
CA ALA A 134 19.31 2.26 10.12
C ALA A 134 20.64 1.51 9.97
N ALA A 135 20.92 0.95 8.80
CA ALA A 135 22.19 0.28 8.51
C ALA A 135 23.40 1.22 8.56
N ALA A 136 23.24 2.48 8.16
CA ALA A 136 24.28 3.50 8.21
C ALA A 136 24.42 4.18 9.58
N ALA A 137 23.46 4.00 10.50
CA ALA A 137 23.39 4.73 11.77
C ALA A 137 24.70 4.72 12.61
N PRO A 138 25.47 3.62 12.67
CA PRO A 138 26.77 3.60 13.36
C PRO A 138 27.82 4.52 12.72
N ARG A 139 27.72 4.80 11.42
CA ARG A 139 28.65 5.66 10.66
C ARG A 139 28.23 7.13 10.68
N ILE A 140 26.95 7.42 10.96
CA ILE A 140 26.45 8.79 11.02
C ILE A 140 26.97 9.48 12.30
N THR A 141 27.80 10.50 12.10
CA THR A 141 28.43 11.29 13.15
C THR A 141 27.42 12.16 13.92
N LEU A 142 27.77 12.56 15.15
CA LEU A 142 26.94 13.49 15.92
C LEU A 142 26.73 14.82 15.19
N ARG A 143 27.75 15.32 14.48
CA ARG A 143 27.65 16.55 13.68
C ARG A 143 26.58 16.44 12.60
N GLN A 144 26.53 15.33 11.87
CA GLN A 144 25.51 15.09 10.84
C GLN A 144 24.11 15.01 11.45
N LYS A 145 23.97 14.34 12.61
CA LYS A 145 22.70 14.28 13.37
C LYS A 145 22.24 15.67 13.80
N LEU A 146 23.15 16.51 14.29
CA LEU A 146 22.85 17.88 14.70
C LEU A 146 22.51 18.80 13.51
N ILE A 147 23.14 18.61 12.36
CA ILE A 147 22.81 19.34 11.12
C ILE A 147 21.39 18.99 10.63
N ALA A 148 21.00 17.71 10.72
CA ALA A 148 19.68 17.27 10.31
C ALA A 148 18.56 17.64 11.30
N LEU A 149 18.89 17.77 12.59
CA LEU A 149 17.95 18.02 13.67
C LEU A 149 16.98 19.19 13.46
N PRO A 150 17.39 20.42 13.08
CA PRO A 150 16.45 21.53 12.89
C PRO A 150 15.41 21.25 11.79
N PHE A 151 15.82 20.60 10.70
CA PHE A 151 14.90 20.21 9.64
C PHE A 151 13.93 19.15 10.13
N LEU A 152 14.43 18.15 10.85
CA LEU A 152 13.58 17.13 11.46
C LEU A 152 12.61 17.75 12.47
N LEU A 153 13.03 18.68 13.32
CA LEU A 153 12.16 19.36 14.29
C LEU A 153 11.07 20.21 13.64
N MET A 154 11.32 20.76 12.45
CA MET A 154 10.32 21.50 11.69
C MET A 154 9.26 20.56 11.10
N TYR A 155 9.65 19.38 10.60
CA TYR A 155 8.76 18.45 9.93
C TYR A 155 8.09 17.43 10.87
N ILE A 156 8.77 16.97 11.91
CA ILE A 156 8.29 15.91 12.81
C ILE A 156 6.92 16.22 13.44
N PRO A 157 6.65 17.41 14.02
CA PRO A 157 5.36 17.66 14.66
C PRO A 157 4.18 17.53 13.69
N VAL A 158 4.34 18.07 12.47
CA VAL A 158 3.33 17.97 11.41
C VAL A 158 3.19 16.52 10.95
N LEU A 159 4.32 15.83 10.76
CA LEU A 159 4.33 14.42 10.35
C LEU A 159 3.64 13.53 11.39
N VAL A 160 3.94 13.65 12.67
CA VAL A 160 3.34 12.83 13.74
C VAL A 160 1.81 12.97 13.76
N ILE A 161 1.31 14.22 13.68
CA ILE A 161 -0.13 14.47 13.63
C ILE A 161 -0.74 13.84 12.38
N ALA A 162 -0.12 14.08 11.21
CA ALA A 162 -0.64 13.59 9.94
C ALA A 162 -0.59 12.05 9.85
N GLN A 163 0.45 11.42 10.39
CA GLN A 163 0.60 9.97 10.52
C GLN A 163 -0.50 9.37 11.40
N TRP A 164 -0.72 9.97 12.57
CA TRP A 164 -1.76 9.53 13.50
C TRP A 164 -3.15 9.62 12.87
N VAL A 165 -3.48 10.77 12.26
CA VAL A 165 -4.76 10.97 11.55
C VAL A 165 -4.91 9.96 10.41
N THR A 166 -3.85 9.74 9.63
CA THR A 166 -3.91 8.82 8.48
C THR A 166 -4.15 7.38 8.89
N LEU A 167 -3.44 6.87 9.89
CA LEU A 167 -3.64 5.49 10.31
C LEU A 167 -4.93 5.33 11.13
N HIS A 168 -5.12 6.10 12.19
CA HIS A 168 -6.18 5.83 13.15
C HIS A 168 -7.53 6.37 12.72
N ILE A 169 -7.57 7.57 12.13
CA ILE A 169 -8.83 8.18 11.69
C ILE A 169 -9.18 7.74 10.28
N ILE A 170 -8.30 8.00 9.31
CA ILE A 170 -8.63 7.73 7.91
C ILE A 170 -8.67 6.22 7.66
N TYR A 171 -7.59 5.50 7.94
CA TYR A 171 -7.54 4.08 7.60
C TYR A 171 -8.40 3.22 8.53
N GLU A 172 -8.06 3.11 9.82
CA GLU A 172 -8.70 2.14 10.72
C GLU A 172 -10.19 2.42 10.94
N LEU A 173 -10.54 3.68 11.21
CA LEU A 173 -11.93 4.07 11.48
C LEU A 173 -12.74 4.25 10.19
N LEU A 174 -12.28 5.08 9.25
CA LEU A 174 -13.12 5.50 8.12
C LEU A 174 -13.04 4.59 6.89
N VAL A 175 -11.97 3.81 6.70
CA VAL A 175 -11.76 3.01 5.48
C VAL A 175 -11.88 1.51 5.78
N ALA A 176 -11.10 0.98 6.71
CA ALA A 176 -11.01 -0.44 6.98
C ALA A 176 -12.32 -1.00 7.52
N THR A 177 -12.95 -0.30 8.47
CA THR A 177 -14.21 -0.74 9.09
C THR A 177 -15.36 -0.83 8.07
N PRO A 178 -15.67 0.21 7.26
CA PRO A 178 -16.74 0.11 6.27
C PRO A 178 -16.44 -0.91 5.17
N LEU A 179 -15.18 -1.06 4.77
CA LEU A 179 -14.81 -1.92 3.63
C LEU A 179 -14.43 -3.36 4.04
N GLY A 180 -14.44 -3.66 5.34
CA GLY A 180 -14.05 -4.97 5.85
C GLY A 180 -12.58 -5.31 5.56
N LEU A 181 -11.70 -4.30 5.61
CA LEU A 181 -10.25 -4.51 5.52
C LEU A 181 -9.67 -4.80 6.89
N ARG A 182 -8.52 -5.46 6.92
CA ARG A 182 -7.80 -5.81 8.15
C ARG A 182 -6.87 -4.68 8.55
N ASN A 183 -6.64 -4.52 9.85
CA ASN A 183 -5.64 -3.60 10.38
C ASN A 183 -4.47 -4.38 10.96
N LEU A 184 -3.27 -3.81 10.94
CA LEU A 184 -2.12 -4.36 11.66
C LEU A 184 -2.04 -3.74 13.06
N PRO A 185 -2.26 -4.54 14.12
CA PRO A 185 -2.16 -4.04 15.50
C PRO A 185 -0.77 -3.45 15.79
N ALA A 186 -0.72 -2.40 16.58
CA ALA A 186 0.54 -1.69 16.88
C ALA A 186 1.59 -2.57 17.56
N ASN A 187 1.17 -3.55 18.38
CA ASN A 187 2.05 -4.53 19.00
C ASN A 187 2.61 -5.54 17.99
N ALA A 188 1.80 -6.01 17.04
CA ALA A 188 2.26 -6.90 15.97
C ALA A 188 3.29 -6.19 15.06
N ALA A 189 3.02 -4.94 14.67
CA ALA A 189 3.98 -4.13 13.92
C ALA A 189 5.29 -3.89 14.70
N ARG A 190 5.19 -3.72 16.03
CA ARG A 190 6.37 -3.59 16.88
C ARG A 190 7.18 -4.88 16.97
N GLN A 191 6.51 -6.02 17.04
CA GLN A 191 7.16 -7.33 16.99
C GLN A 191 7.92 -7.51 15.67
N GLN A 192 7.29 -7.23 14.52
CA GLN A 192 7.96 -7.27 13.22
C GLN A 192 9.20 -6.36 13.18
N LEU A 193 9.11 -5.17 13.80
CA LEU A 193 10.26 -4.25 13.90
C LEU A 193 11.37 -4.78 14.82
N ASP A 194 11.02 -5.44 15.93
CA ASP A 194 11.97 -6.00 16.90
C ASP A 194 12.73 -7.21 16.33
N GLU A 195 12.16 -7.90 15.35
CA GLU A 195 12.81 -8.99 14.61
C GLU A 195 13.87 -8.50 13.61
N LEU A 196 13.90 -7.20 13.28
CA LEU A 196 14.87 -6.62 12.34
C LEU A 196 16.17 -6.21 13.05
N PRO A 197 17.32 -6.87 12.77
CA PRO A 197 18.58 -6.58 13.49
C PRO A 197 19.07 -5.15 13.34
N ALA A 198 18.82 -4.51 12.19
CA ALA A 198 19.20 -3.13 11.92
C ALA A 198 18.54 -2.11 12.86
N TYR A 199 17.44 -2.49 13.51
CA TYR A 199 16.68 -1.64 14.42
C TYR A 199 16.87 -2.03 15.89
N ALA A 200 17.73 -3.00 16.23
CA ALA A 200 17.86 -3.50 17.59
C ALA A 200 18.36 -2.45 18.61
N ASP A 201 19.11 -1.43 18.19
CA ASP A 201 19.53 -0.34 19.07
C ASP A 201 18.35 0.56 19.44
N THR A 202 18.01 0.59 20.73
CA THR A 202 16.97 1.45 21.30
C THR A 202 17.52 2.54 22.22
N HIS A 203 18.83 2.55 22.46
CA HIS A 203 19.46 3.46 23.42
C HIS A 203 19.69 4.85 22.82
N SER A 204 20.05 4.92 21.53
CA SER A 204 20.28 6.18 20.84
C SER A 204 18.98 6.93 20.56
N TRP A 205 18.93 8.24 20.86
CA TRP A 205 17.78 9.07 20.51
C TRP A 205 17.51 9.08 19.00
N PHE A 206 18.56 9.01 18.18
CA PHE A 206 18.46 8.96 16.74
C PHE A 206 17.77 7.67 16.28
N MET A 207 18.17 6.53 16.84
CA MET A 207 17.55 5.25 16.53
C MET A 207 16.11 5.16 17.06
N ARG A 208 15.78 5.83 18.18
CA ARG A 208 14.37 5.94 18.63
C ARG A 208 13.49 6.67 17.62
N VAL A 209 13.99 7.72 16.97
CA VAL A 209 13.28 8.42 15.88
C VAL A 209 13.15 7.53 14.65
N VAL A 210 14.24 6.91 14.21
CA VAL A 210 14.24 5.99 13.04
C VAL A 210 13.27 4.82 13.26
N ARG A 211 13.24 4.24 14.46
CA ARG A 211 12.29 3.17 14.85
C ARG A 211 10.85 3.66 14.90
N PHE A 212 10.60 4.87 15.40
CA PHE A 212 9.27 5.46 15.41
C PHE A 212 8.72 5.59 13.99
N GLU A 213 9.51 6.13 13.06
CA GLU A 213 9.13 6.24 11.65
C GLU A 213 8.95 4.87 10.99
N LYS A 214 9.84 3.91 11.27
CA LYS A 214 9.73 2.54 10.72
C LYS A 214 8.46 1.83 11.19
N HIS A 215 8.09 1.99 12.46
CA HIS A 215 6.85 1.41 13.01
C HIS A 215 5.61 1.94 12.27
N PHE A 216 5.57 3.25 12.01
CA PHE A 216 4.53 3.86 11.20
C PHE A 216 4.49 3.28 9.79
N ILE A 217 5.65 3.20 9.12
CA ILE A 217 5.77 2.71 7.74
C ILE A 217 5.32 1.24 7.61
N ILE A 218 5.66 0.37 8.56
CA ILE A 218 5.21 -1.03 8.56
C ILE A 218 3.67 -1.10 8.58
N ARG A 219 3.02 -0.32 9.45
CA ARG A 219 1.55 -0.29 9.55
C ARG A 219 0.90 0.32 8.32
N LEU A 220 1.47 1.40 7.78
CA LEU A 220 0.95 2.03 6.58
C LEU A 220 1.13 1.14 5.34
N ALA A 221 2.26 0.44 5.22
CA ALA A 221 2.51 -0.53 4.14
C ALA A 221 1.49 -1.66 4.18
N TYR A 222 1.21 -2.21 5.38
CA TYR A 222 0.15 -3.20 5.55
C TYR A 222 -1.22 -2.62 5.17
N ALA A 223 -1.54 -1.41 5.62
CA ALA A 223 -2.80 -0.76 5.30
C ALA A 223 -3.02 -0.63 3.79
N LEU A 224 -1.99 -0.17 3.08
CA LEU A 224 -2.00 -0.02 1.64
C LEU A 224 -2.02 -1.37 0.91
N SER A 225 -1.37 -2.41 1.44
CA SER A 225 -1.42 -3.74 0.84
C SER A 225 -2.83 -4.33 0.92
N GLN A 226 -3.57 -4.09 2.01
CA GLN A 226 -4.98 -4.50 2.10
C GLN A 226 -5.86 -3.76 1.08
N ILE A 227 -5.65 -2.45 0.92
CA ILE A 227 -6.38 -1.64 -0.07
C ILE A 227 -6.04 -2.13 -1.48
N GLU A 228 -4.76 -2.27 -1.80
CA GLU A 228 -4.31 -2.67 -3.13
C GLU A 228 -4.81 -4.08 -3.49
N ALA A 229 -4.68 -5.04 -2.59
CA ALA A 229 -5.13 -6.40 -2.82
C ALA A 229 -6.65 -6.57 -2.83
N GLY A 230 -7.38 -5.68 -2.15
CA GLY A 230 -8.84 -5.68 -2.12
C GLY A 230 -9.45 -4.93 -3.31
N TRP A 231 -8.82 -3.86 -3.77
CA TRP A 231 -9.39 -2.89 -4.69
C TRP A 231 -8.76 -2.93 -6.09
N CYS A 232 -7.43 -3.04 -6.22
CA CYS A 232 -6.76 -3.10 -7.54
C CYS A 232 -5.64 -4.17 -7.53
N PRO A 233 -5.97 -5.47 -7.37
CA PRO A 233 -4.99 -6.56 -7.36
C PRO A 233 -4.54 -6.93 -8.79
N LEU A 234 -4.09 -5.93 -9.55
CA LEU A 234 -3.54 -6.07 -10.90
C LEU A 234 -2.03 -5.88 -10.85
N LYS A 235 -1.31 -6.73 -11.60
CA LYS A 235 0.14 -6.60 -11.75
C LYS A 235 0.50 -5.35 -12.55
N HIS A 236 1.66 -4.80 -12.24
CA HIS A 236 2.28 -3.75 -13.04
C HIS A 236 2.66 -4.29 -14.43
N LEU A 237 2.61 -3.40 -15.42
CA LEU A 237 3.05 -3.64 -16.80
C LEU A 237 4.55 -3.44 -16.97
N GLU A 238 5.15 -2.65 -16.08
CA GLU A 238 6.57 -2.41 -16.00
C GLU A 238 7.33 -3.71 -15.71
N THR A 239 8.43 -3.91 -16.45
CA THR A 239 9.26 -5.13 -16.41
C THR A 239 10.75 -4.81 -16.42
N ARG A 240 11.13 -3.52 -16.37
CA ARG A 240 12.52 -3.09 -16.34
C ARG A 240 13.29 -3.79 -15.19
N PRO A 241 14.53 -4.24 -15.45
CA PRO A 241 15.37 -4.80 -14.40
C PRO A 241 15.68 -3.73 -13.35
N GLY A 242 15.60 -4.09 -12.07
CA GLY A 242 15.85 -3.19 -10.94
C GLY A 242 14.59 -2.61 -10.28
N VAL A 243 13.40 -2.82 -10.86
CA VAL A 243 12.14 -2.45 -10.20
C VAL A 243 11.82 -3.47 -9.10
N GLU A 244 11.56 -2.96 -7.89
CA GLU A 244 11.21 -3.80 -6.73
C GLU A 244 9.69 -3.79 -6.52
N TYR A 245 9.08 -4.97 -6.52
CA TYR A 245 7.66 -5.15 -6.19
C TYR A 245 7.50 -5.80 -4.81
N PRO A 246 6.53 -5.35 -3.99
CA PRO A 246 6.19 -6.01 -2.74
C PRO A 246 5.80 -7.48 -2.91
N GLU A 247 6.10 -8.32 -1.91
CA GLU A 247 5.84 -9.77 -1.96
C GLU A 247 4.37 -10.11 -2.26
N HIS A 248 3.41 -9.30 -1.80
CA HIS A 248 2.00 -9.56 -2.00
C HIS A 248 1.55 -9.47 -3.46
N HIS A 249 2.33 -8.84 -4.34
CA HIS A 249 2.03 -8.73 -5.78
C HIS A 249 2.07 -10.08 -6.50
N ARG A 250 2.67 -11.11 -5.90
CA ARG A 250 2.65 -12.47 -6.48
C ARG A 250 1.25 -13.03 -6.64
N HIS A 251 0.31 -12.59 -5.81
CA HIS A 251 -1.09 -13.02 -5.81
C HIS A 251 -1.97 -12.21 -6.77
N PHE A 252 -1.40 -11.22 -7.48
CA PHE A 252 -2.16 -10.31 -8.34
C PHE A 252 -2.43 -10.91 -9.72
N TYR A 253 -3.45 -10.38 -10.38
CA TYR A 253 -3.90 -10.77 -11.71
C TYR A 253 -3.13 -10.06 -12.81
N GLN A 254 -2.99 -10.73 -13.96
CA GLN A 254 -2.40 -10.13 -15.16
C GLN A 254 -3.36 -9.13 -15.81
N ALA A 255 -2.83 -8.32 -16.73
CA ALA A 255 -3.58 -7.27 -17.42
C ALA A 255 -4.75 -7.80 -18.28
N ASP A 256 -4.69 -9.05 -18.72
CA ASP A 256 -5.74 -9.74 -19.47
C ASP A 256 -6.74 -10.50 -18.59
N GLU A 257 -6.53 -10.51 -17.27
CA GLU A 257 -7.35 -11.23 -16.28
C GLU A 257 -8.31 -10.31 -15.50
N VAL A 258 -8.64 -9.13 -16.04
CA VAL A 258 -9.49 -8.13 -15.35
C VAL A 258 -10.86 -8.71 -14.97
N GLU A 259 -11.54 -9.44 -15.84
CA GLU A 259 -12.86 -10.01 -15.53
C GLU A 259 -12.78 -11.04 -14.40
N LEU A 260 -11.75 -11.90 -14.41
CA LEU A 260 -11.51 -12.88 -13.35
C LEU A 260 -11.21 -12.19 -12.02
N MET A 261 -10.38 -11.13 -12.06
CA MET A 261 -10.07 -10.29 -10.90
C MET A 261 -11.35 -9.68 -10.30
N LEU A 262 -12.23 -9.12 -11.13
CA LEU A 262 -13.49 -8.55 -10.67
C LEU A 262 -14.40 -9.59 -10.01
N ALA A 263 -14.48 -10.80 -10.58
CA ALA A 263 -15.24 -11.91 -10.00
C ALA A 263 -14.67 -12.32 -8.63
N THR A 264 -13.35 -12.46 -8.51
CA THR A 264 -12.69 -12.78 -7.23
C THR A 264 -12.92 -11.71 -6.17
N ILE A 265 -12.94 -10.43 -6.53
CA ILE A 265 -13.28 -9.36 -5.58
C ILE A 265 -14.72 -9.48 -5.07
N VAL A 266 -15.66 -9.91 -5.91
CA VAL A 266 -17.06 -10.12 -5.49
C VAL A 266 -17.14 -11.25 -4.45
N ASP A 267 -16.46 -12.37 -4.71
CA ASP A 267 -16.60 -13.58 -3.91
C ASP A 267 -15.75 -13.56 -2.63
N HIS A 268 -14.49 -13.16 -2.74
CA HIS A 268 -13.49 -13.24 -1.68
C HIS A 268 -13.10 -11.86 -1.14
N GLY A 269 -13.11 -10.84 -1.98
CA GLY A 269 -12.92 -9.46 -1.56
C GLY A 269 -11.49 -8.98 -1.35
N SER A 270 -10.53 -9.89 -1.34
CA SER A 270 -9.10 -9.64 -1.37
C SER A 270 -8.41 -10.85 -1.96
N VAL A 271 -7.24 -10.64 -2.58
CA VAL A 271 -6.36 -11.73 -3.03
C VAL A 271 -5.31 -12.13 -1.99
N LEU A 272 -5.28 -11.47 -0.83
CA LEU A 272 -4.35 -11.81 0.24
C LEU A 272 -4.83 -13.05 1.00
N PRO A 273 -3.94 -14.00 1.34
CA PRO A 273 -4.26 -15.11 2.24
C PRO A 273 -4.77 -14.62 3.60
N GLU A 274 -5.69 -15.37 4.18
CA GLU A 274 -6.29 -15.07 5.49
C GLU A 274 -5.26 -15.10 6.63
N ASN A 275 -4.15 -15.83 6.48
CA ASN A 275 -3.17 -16.09 7.55
C ASN A 275 -1.85 -15.30 7.48
N LYS A 276 -1.69 -14.31 6.58
CA LYS A 276 -0.48 -13.45 6.56
C LYS A 276 -0.78 -12.10 7.21
N ILE A 277 -0.36 -11.97 8.48
CA ILE A 277 -0.19 -10.72 9.22
C ILE A 277 1.28 -10.34 9.14
#